data_AF-A0A962LH82-F1
#
_entry.id   AF-A0A962LH82-F1
#
_cell.length_a   1.000
_cell.length_b   1.000
_cell.length_c   1.000
_cell.angle_alpha   90.00
_cell.angle_beta   90.00
_cell.angle_gamma   90.00
#
_symmetry.space_group_name_H-M   'P 1'
#
loop_
_entity.id
_entity.type
_entity.pdbx_description
1 polymer ?
#
loop_
_entity_poly.entity_id
_entity_poly.type
_entity_poly.pdbx_seq_one_letter_code
_entity_poly.pdbx_strand_id
1 'polypeptide(L)'
;IACDLPELKLIGSHVGIPWHDEMIAMAWKHENVYIATDAHSPKYWPESVVKYLNSYGQDKVIFGTDFPVLRFERTVQEIDGLGLKSEVRRKFMRDNVIRVYGLEDKIK
;
A
#
# COMPACT_ATOMS: atom_id res chain seq x y z
N ILE A 1 -15.65 -12.74 -2.25
CA ILE A 1 -15.27 -12.11 -0.97
C ILE A 1 -15.49 -10.61 -0.98
N ALA A 2 -14.75 -9.82 -1.77
CA ALA A 2 -14.89 -8.35 -1.76
C ALA A 2 -16.33 -7.87 -2.03
N CYS A 3 -17.03 -8.49 -2.99
CA CYS A 3 -18.43 -8.21 -3.28
C CYS A 3 -19.40 -8.74 -2.21
N ASP A 4 -19.11 -9.91 -1.65
CA ASP A 4 -20.02 -10.62 -0.75
C ASP A 4 -20.00 -10.05 0.68
N LEU A 5 -18.86 -9.44 1.06
CA LEU A 5 -18.60 -8.85 2.37
C LEU A 5 -18.10 -7.40 2.19
N PRO A 6 -18.95 -6.46 1.74
CA PRO A 6 -18.53 -5.10 1.41
C PRO A 6 -17.97 -4.32 2.61
N GLU A 7 -18.41 -4.65 3.82
CA GLU A 7 -17.92 -4.03 5.07
C GLU A 7 -16.55 -4.58 5.53
N LEU A 8 -16.15 -5.76 5.03
CA LEU A 8 -14.86 -6.37 5.38
C LEU A 8 -13.74 -5.68 4.59
N LYS A 9 -12.82 -5.04 5.30
CA LYS A 9 -11.58 -4.50 4.71
C LYS A 9 -10.63 -5.64 4.38
N LEU A 10 -10.20 -5.72 3.12
CA LEU A 10 -9.28 -6.73 2.59
C LEU A 10 -7.95 -6.08 2.25
N ILE A 11 -6.85 -6.67 2.69
CA ILE A 11 -5.50 -6.17 2.41
C ILE A 11 -4.75 -7.25 1.65
N GLY A 12 -4.43 -6.98 0.38
CA GLY A 12 -3.56 -7.82 -0.44
C GLY A 12 -2.10 -7.54 -0.10
N SER A 13 -1.45 -8.47 0.60
CA SER A 13 -0.03 -8.37 0.94
C SER A 13 0.89 -8.53 -0.27
N HIS A 14 2.17 -8.22 -0.06
CA HIS A 14 3.23 -8.50 -1.02
C HIS A 14 3.06 -7.80 -2.38
N VAL A 15 2.43 -6.61 -2.40
CA VAL A 15 2.20 -5.82 -3.62
C VAL A 15 1.25 -6.51 -4.63
N GLY A 16 0.76 -7.71 -4.33
CA GLY A 16 0.02 -8.56 -5.26
C GLY A 16 0.91 -9.35 -6.23
N ILE A 17 2.22 -9.45 -6.00
CA ILE A 17 3.13 -10.20 -6.88
C ILE A 17 2.74 -11.70 -6.92
N PRO A 18 2.73 -12.34 -8.12
CA PRO A 18 3.10 -11.81 -9.44
C PRO A 18 1.96 -11.10 -10.21
N TRP A 19 0.73 -11.12 -9.70
CA TRP A 19 -0.49 -10.58 -10.32
C TRP A 19 -0.76 -9.13 -9.92
N HIS A 20 0.28 -8.29 -9.95
CA HIS A 20 0.22 -6.93 -9.40
C HIS A 20 -0.78 -6.04 -10.17
N ASP A 21 -0.95 -6.24 -11.47
CA ASP A 21 -1.91 -5.47 -12.27
C ASP A 21 -3.36 -5.88 -11.97
N GLU A 22 -3.61 -7.16 -11.74
CA GLU A 22 -4.91 -7.65 -11.25
C GLU A 22 -5.18 -7.15 -9.83
N MET A 23 -4.17 -7.12 -8.96
CA MET A 23 -4.29 -6.55 -7.61
C MET A 23 -4.66 -5.06 -7.66
N ILE A 24 -4.02 -4.28 -8.55
CA ILE A 24 -4.39 -2.89 -8.81
C ILE A 24 -5.84 -2.79 -9.30
N ALA A 25 -6.26 -3.65 -10.24
CA ALA A 25 -7.63 -3.66 -10.74
C ALA A 25 -8.64 -3.95 -9.62
N MET A 26 -8.34 -4.89 -8.73
CA MET A 26 -9.21 -5.20 -7.58
C MET A 26 -9.27 -4.05 -6.57
N ALA A 27 -8.12 -3.47 -6.21
CA ALA A 27 -8.07 -2.33 -5.32
C ALA A 27 -8.77 -1.10 -5.92
N TRP A 28 -8.66 -0.86 -7.21
CA TRP A 28 -9.35 0.23 -7.88
C TRP A 28 -10.86 0.01 -7.95
N LYS A 29 -11.30 -1.20 -8.28
CA LYS A 29 -12.73 -1.53 -8.45
C LYS A 29 -13.51 -1.58 -7.14
N HIS A 30 -12.86 -2.01 -6.04
CA HIS A 30 -13.53 -2.29 -4.78
C HIS A 30 -13.08 -1.35 -3.67
N GLU A 31 -14.02 -0.60 -3.07
CA GLU A 31 -13.74 0.38 -2.02
C GLU A 31 -13.07 -0.25 -0.79
N ASN A 32 -13.39 -1.51 -0.48
CA ASN A 32 -12.90 -2.26 0.68
C ASN A 32 -11.60 -3.06 0.43
N VAL A 33 -10.98 -2.99 -0.76
CA VAL A 33 -9.74 -3.70 -1.09
C VAL A 33 -8.52 -2.77 -1.10
N TYR A 34 -7.48 -3.11 -0.35
CA TYR A 34 -6.25 -2.33 -0.21
C TYR A 34 -5.02 -3.18 -0.54
N ILE A 35 -3.88 -2.54 -0.76
CA ILE A 35 -2.60 -3.19 -1.09
C ILE A 35 -1.60 -2.88 0.03
N ALA A 36 -0.94 -3.90 0.59
CA ALA A 36 0.22 -3.73 1.45
C ALA A 36 1.51 -4.01 0.68
N THR A 37 2.52 -3.17 0.88
CA THR A 37 3.76 -3.19 0.10
C THR A 37 4.93 -3.81 0.85
N ASP A 38 4.68 -4.97 1.44
CA ASP A 38 5.61 -5.71 2.29
C ASP A 38 6.32 -6.83 1.52
N ALA A 39 7.37 -7.43 2.11
CA ALA A 39 8.21 -8.53 1.57
C ALA A 39 9.00 -8.27 0.27
N HIS A 40 8.55 -7.37 -0.61
CA HIS A 40 9.23 -7.01 -1.86
C HIS A 40 9.90 -5.64 -1.75
N SER A 41 11.21 -5.60 -1.99
CA SER A 41 12.03 -4.39 -1.91
C SER A 41 11.55 -3.31 -2.91
N PRO A 42 11.25 -2.07 -2.47
CA PRO A 42 10.66 -1.03 -3.30
C PRO A 42 11.36 -0.72 -4.62
N LYS A 43 12.69 -0.83 -4.67
CA LYS A 43 13.46 -0.61 -5.90
C LYS A 43 13.15 -1.61 -7.03
N TYR A 44 12.45 -2.70 -6.73
CA TYR A 44 12.04 -3.72 -7.70
C TYR A 44 10.53 -3.75 -7.95
N TRP A 45 9.77 -2.80 -7.40
CA TRP A 45 8.34 -2.77 -7.68
C TRP A 45 8.07 -2.49 -9.16
N PRO A 46 7.08 -3.17 -9.76
CA PRO A 46 6.62 -2.85 -11.09
C PRO A 46 6.25 -1.37 -11.22
N GLU A 47 6.55 -0.75 -12.36
CA GLU A 47 6.25 0.65 -12.61
C GLU A 47 4.75 0.95 -12.46
N SER A 48 3.88 0.00 -12.83
CA SER A 48 2.42 0.14 -12.68
C SER A 48 1.99 0.32 -11.22
N VAL A 49 2.64 -0.37 -10.28
CA VAL A 49 2.40 -0.22 -8.83
C VAL A 49 2.81 1.17 -8.36
N VAL A 50 4.01 1.61 -8.72
CA VAL A 50 4.53 2.94 -8.34
C VAL A 50 3.63 4.04 -8.91
N LYS A 51 3.21 3.91 -10.17
CA LYS A 51 2.28 4.85 -10.82
C LYS A 51 0.90 4.85 -10.16
N TYR A 52 0.35 3.68 -9.83
CA TYR A 52 -0.95 3.57 -9.14
C TYR A 52 -0.89 4.26 -7.77
N LEU A 53 0.12 3.92 -6.97
CA LEU A 53 0.41 4.54 -5.68
C LEU A 53 0.53 6.07 -5.79
N ASN A 54 1.29 6.58 -6.76
CA ASN A 54 1.57 8.01 -6.93
C ASN A 54 0.47 8.79 -7.70
N SER A 55 -0.69 8.17 -7.94
CA SER A 55 -1.82 8.79 -8.66
C SER A 55 -3.18 8.52 -8.00
N TYR A 56 -4.06 7.79 -8.67
CA TYR A 56 -5.44 7.55 -8.25
C TYR A 56 -5.57 6.44 -7.19
N GLY A 57 -4.51 5.66 -6.97
CA GLY A 57 -4.43 4.63 -5.92
C GLY A 57 -3.86 5.11 -4.58
N GLN A 58 -3.54 6.41 -4.44
CA GLN A 58 -2.82 6.96 -3.28
C GLN A 58 -3.46 6.69 -1.91
N ASP A 59 -4.78 6.42 -1.86
CA ASP A 59 -5.54 6.12 -0.64
C ASP A 59 -5.75 4.60 -0.42
N LYS A 60 -5.20 3.77 -1.31
CA LYS A 60 -5.45 2.32 -1.39
C LYS A 60 -4.22 1.47 -1.06
N VAL A 61 -3.07 2.09 -0.86
CA VAL A 61 -1.78 1.41 -0.66
C VAL A 61 -1.19 1.78 0.70
N ILE A 62 -0.75 0.78 1.46
CA ILE A 62 -0.15 0.94 2.79
C ILE A 62 1.28 0.38 2.84
N PHE A 63 2.13 1.05 3.60
CA PHE A 63 3.51 0.64 3.83
C PHE A 63 3.62 -0.57 4.79
N GLY A 64 4.52 -1.48 4.46
CA GLY A 64 4.96 -2.57 5.34
C GLY A 64 6.34 -3.07 4.93
N THR A 65 7.08 -3.68 5.85
CA THR A 65 8.43 -4.21 5.57
C THR A 65 8.48 -5.74 5.58
N ASP A 66 7.44 -6.39 6.11
CA ASP A 66 7.48 -7.81 6.47
C ASP A 66 8.69 -8.15 7.35
N PHE A 67 9.01 -7.29 8.33
CA PHE A 67 10.19 -7.49 9.17
C PHE A 67 10.18 -8.90 9.80
N PRO A 68 11.28 -9.67 9.71
CA PRO A 68 12.65 -9.23 9.38
C PRO A 68 13.07 -9.31 7.90
N VAL A 69 12.16 -9.64 6.97
CA VAL A 69 12.46 -9.81 5.54
C VAL A 69 13.08 -8.55 4.94
N LEU A 70 12.48 -7.38 5.15
CA LEU A 70 13.08 -6.09 4.81
C LEU A 70 13.41 -5.28 6.07
N ARG A 71 14.57 -4.62 6.06
CA ARG A 71 15.03 -3.74 7.14
C ARG A 71 14.45 -2.35 6.98
N PHE A 72 13.88 -1.79 8.06
CA PHE A 72 13.19 -0.51 8.07
C PHE A 72 13.96 0.63 7.40
N GLU A 73 15.18 0.93 7.86
CA GLU A 73 15.98 2.06 7.35
C GLU A 73 16.22 1.95 5.85
N ARG A 74 16.67 0.78 5.38
CA ARG A 74 16.89 0.52 3.96
C ARG A 74 15.59 0.67 3.16
N THR A 75 14.48 0.09 3.62
CA THR A 75 13.22 0.15 2.89
C THR A 75 12.72 1.59 2.78
N VAL A 76 12.82 2.40 3.84
CA VAL A 76 12.43 3.82 3.80
C VAL A 76 13.27 4.61 2.80
N GLN A 77 14.60 4.38 2.77
CA GLN A 77 15.48 5.01 1.78
C GLN A 77 15.09 4.63 0.33
N GLU A 78 14.74 3.36 0.09
CA GLU A 78 14.28 2.90 -1.23
C GLU A 78 12.93 3.56 -1.61
N ILE A 79 12.02 3.76 -0.66
CA ILE A 79 10.77 4.52 -0.88
C ILE A 79 11.05 5.98 -1.23
N ASP A 80 11.98 6.63 -0.53
CA ASP A 80 12.35 8.03 -0.81
C ASP A 80 12.91 8.20 -2.23
N GLY A 81 13.58 7.16 -2.75
CA GLY A 81 14.05 7.10 -4.13
C GLY A 81 12.96 6.95 -5.20
N LEU A 82 11.71 6.63 -4.85
CA LEU A 82 10.62 6.45 -5.81
C LEU A 82 10.04 7.77 -6.36
N GLY A 83 10.39 8.91 -5.76
CA GLY A 83 9.87 10.21 -6.21
C GLY A 83 8.36 10.39 -5.98
N LEU A 84 7.83 9.82 -4.89
CA LEU A 84 6.43 10.02 -4.51
C LEU A 84 6.14 11.50 -4.19
N LYS A 85 4.97 11.99 -4.59
CA LYS A 85 4.51 13.32 -4.19
C LYS A 85 4.41 13.38 -2.66
N SER A 86 4.68 14.56 -2.10
CA SER A 86 4.78 14.74 -0.64
C SER A 86 3.54 14.26 0.13
N GLU A 87 2.35 14.54 -0.40
CA GLU A 87 1.06 14.15 0.15
C GLU A 87 0.79 12.65 0.00
N VAL A 88 1.19 12.04 -1.12
CA VAL A 88 1.08 10.59 -1.35
C VAL A 88 1.98 9.86 -0.38
N ARG A 89 3.23 10.30 -0.22
CA ARG A 89 4.20 9.68 0.70
C ARG A 89 3.65 9.67 2.13
N ARG A 90 3.09 10.79 2.60
CA ARG A 90 2.48 10.88 3.94
C ARG A 90 1.31 9.90 4.10
N LYS A 91 0.41 9.83 3.11
CA LYS A 91 -0.71 8.88 3.09
C LYS A 91 -0.24 7.43 3.16
N PHE A 92 0.65 7.06 2.25
CA PHE A 92 1.21 5.72 2.13
C PHE A 92 1.95 5.25 3.39
N MET A 93 2.81 6.10 3.94
CA MET A 93 3.64 5.77 5.10
C MET A 93 2.88 5.76 6.43
N ARG A 94 1.70 6.39 6.50
CA ARG A 94 0.97 6.58 7.76
C ARG A 94 -0.54 6.69 7.59
N ASP A 95 -1.03 7.76 6.95
CA ASP A 95 -2.44 8.17 7.11
C ASP A 95 -3.42 7.10 6.60
N ASN A 96 -3.05 6.33 5.57
CA ASN A 96 -3.86 5.24 5.05
C ASN A 96 -4.03 4.12 6.08
N VAL A 97 -2.97 3.74 6.81
CA VAL A 97 -3.05 2.72 7.88
C VAL A 97 -3.97 3.20 9.00
N ILE A 98 -3.87 4.48 9.38
CA ILE A 98 -4.74 5.07 10.42
C ILE A 98 -6.22 4.88 10.03
N ARG A 99 -6.59 5.28 8.82
CA ARG A 99 -7.96 5.16 8.30
C ARG A 99 -8.42 3.71 8.12
N VAL A 100 -7.55 2.85 7.57
CA VAL A 100 -7.89 1.45 7.32
C VAL A 100 -8.12 0.71 8.63
N TYR A 101 -7.33 0.96 9.67
CA TYR A 101 -7.46 0.28 10.96
C TYR A 101 -8.33 1.03 11.99
N GLY A 102 -8.81 2.25 11.70
CA GLY A 102 -9.63 3.03 12.62
C GLY A 102 -8.87 3.51 13.85
N LEU A 103 -7.66 4.05 13.64
CA LEU A 103 -6.72 4.40 14.70
C LEU A 103 -6.68 5.91 15.02
N GLU A 104 -7.61 6.70 14.49
CA GLU A 104 -7.66 8.15 14.64
C GLU A 104 -7.64 8.58 16.10
N ASP A 105 -8.42 7.91 16.96
CA ASP A 105 -8.49 8.21 18.40
C ASP A 105 -7.32 7.65 19.21
N LYS A 106 -6.44 6.85 18.57
CA LYS A 106 -5.32 6.16 19.21
C LYS A 106 -3.98 6.85 18.97
N ILE A 107 -3.90 7.72 17.97
CA ILE A 107 -2.65 8.36 17.56
C ILE A 107 -2.79 9.85 17.87
N LYS A 108 -2.13 10.30 18.95
CA LYS A 108 -2.03 11.71 19.33
C LYS A 108 -0.97 12.43 18.51
#